data_AF-A0A7Y4RS78-F1
#
_entry.id   AF-A0A7Y4RS78-F1
#
_cell.length_a   1.000
_cell.length_b   1.000
_cell.length_c   1.000
_cell.angle_alpha   90.00
_cell.angle_beta   90.00
_cell.angle_gamma   90.00
#
_symmetry.space_group_name_H-M   'P 1'
#
loop_
_entity.id
_entity.type
_entity.pdbx_description
1 polymer ?
#
loop_
_entity_poly.entity_id
_entity_poly.type
_entity_poly.pdbx_seq_one_letter_code
_entity_poly.pdbx_strand_id
1 'polypeptide(L)' 'MTDADRLARLRHDLANPLSAILIETQLILLRSEELPPDIAAALKDVETAAVRMRTILQEFSAG' A
#
# COMPACT_ATOMS: atom_id res chain seq x y z
N MET A 1 -7.69 20.22 -18.07
CA MET A 1 -7.62 19.17 -17.02
C MET A 1 -8.39 19.69 -15.83
N THR A 2 -9.51 19.06 -15.54
CA THR A 2 -10.37 19.39 -14.39
C THR A 2 -9.73 18.92 -13.09
N ASP A 3 -10.24 19.37 -11.94
CA ASP A 3 -9.78 18.87 -10.64
C ASP A 3 -10.09 17.38 -10.46
N ALA A 4 -11.19 16.90 -11.04
CA ALA A 4 -11.54 15.48 -11.09
C ALA A 4 -10.49 14.66 -11.86
N ASP A 5 -10.01 15.17 -13.00
CA ASP A 5 -8.96 14.51 -13.79
C ASP A 5 -7.63 14.44 -13.01
N ARG A 6 -7.28 15.52 -12.29
CA ARG A 6 -6.07 15.58 -11.45
C ARG A 6 -6.13 14.56 -10.32
N LEU A 7 -7.28 14.47 -9.65
CA LEU A 7 -7.51 13.54 -8.55
C LEU A 7 -7.50 12.09 -9.04
N ALA A 8 -8.14 11.80 -10.18
CA ALA A 8 -8.13 10.48 -10.79
C ALA A 8 -6.71 10.02 -11.17
N ARG A 9 -5.89 10.93 -11.71
CA ARG A 9 -4.48 10.66 -12.02
C ARG A 9 -3.65 10.43 -10.76
N LEU A 10 -3.78 11.29 -9.75
CA LEU A 10 -3.10 11.11 -8.47
C LEU A 10 -3.42 9.75 -7.84
N ARG A 11 -4.70 9.35 -7.86
CA ARG A 11 -5.12 8.04 -7.36
C ARG A 11 -4.45 6.90 -8.11
N HIS A 12 -4.45 6.94 -9.44
CA HIS A 12 -3.79 5.92 -10.25
C HIS A 12 -2.29 5.85 -9.95
N ASP A 13 -1.62 7.00 -9.92
CA ASP A 13 -0.18 7.11 -9.70
C ASP A 13 0.24 6.66 -8.29
N LEU A 14 -0.65 6.74 -7.30
CA LEU A 14 -0.42 6.23 -5.94
C LEU A 14 -0.85 4.76 -5.76
N ALA A 15 -1.91 4.31 -6.43
CA ALA A 15 -2.42 2.94 -6.30
C ALA A 15 -1.40 1.90 -6.79
N ASN A 16 -0.68 2.21 -7.88
CA ASN A 16 0.34 1.32 -8.44
C ASN A 16 1.54 1.07 -7.48
N PRO A 17 2.27 2.10 -6.99
CA PRO A 17 3.37 1.88 -6.05
C PRO A 17 2.92 1.28 -4.72
N LEU A 18 1.72 1.62 -4.22
CA LEU A 18 1.18 0.98 -3.00
C LEU A 18 0.90 -0.51 -3.19
N SER A 19 0.42 -0.90 -4.37
CA SER A 19 0.21 -2.31 -4.71
C SER A 19 1.54 -3.05 -4.81
N ALA A 20 2.57 -2.44 -5.42
CA ALA A 20 3.90 -3.01 -5.49
C ALA A 20 4.51 -3.22 -4.09
N ILE A 21 4.49 -2.18 -3.23
CA ILE A 21 4.97 -2.25 -1.85
C ILE A 21 4.25 -3.36 -1.08
N LEU A 22 2.92 -3.46 -1.21
CA LEU A 22 2.17 -4.49 -0.51
C LEU A 22 2.57 -5.89 -0.98
N ILE A 23 2.63 -6.12 -2.30
CA ILE A 23 2.99 -7.43 -2.86
C ILE A 23 4.40 -7.82 -2.40
N GLU A 24 5.37 -6.92 -2.51
CA GLU A 24 6.75 -7.19 -2.10
C GLU A 24 6.84 -7.49 -0.60
N THR A 25 6.17 -6.68 0.23
CA THR A 25 6.13 -6.89 1.69
C THR A 25 5.51 -8.24 2.04
N GLN A 26 4.40 -8.59 1.40
CA GLN A 26 3.71 -9.86 1.61
C GLN A 26 4.58 -11.06 1.16
N LEU A 27 5.28 -10.95 0.03
CA LEU A 27 6.20 -11.99 -0.43
C LEU A 27 7.36 -12.23 0.54
N ILE A 28 7.86 -11.18 1.20
CA ILE A 28 8.89 -11.31 2.24
C ILE A 28 8.29 -11.94 3.50
N LEU A 29 7.10 -11.50 3.92
CA LEU A 29 6.41 -12.02 5.10
C LEU A 29 5.99 -13.49 4.97
N LEU A 30 5.85 -14.04 3.76
CA LEU A 30 5.66 -15.49 3.56
C LEU A 30 6.77 -16.35 4.15
N ARG A 31 7.96 -15.77 4.36
CA ARG A 31 9.12 -16.41 4.99
C ARG A 31 9.50 -15.73 6.31
N SER A 32 8.51 -15.18 7.01
CA SER A 32 8.75 -14.37 8.23
C SER A 32 9.46 -15.12 9.36
N GLU A 33 9.38 -16.44 9.38
CA GLU A 33 10.09 -17.33 10.31
C GLU A 33 11.61 -17.34 10.11
N GLU A 34 12.08 -16.95 8.92
CA GLU A 34 13.50 -16.80 8.59
C GLU A 34 14.03 -15.39 8.96
N LEU A 35 13.15 -14.47 9.35
CA LEU A 35 13.49 -13.08 9.63
C LEU A 35 13.76 -12.85 11.13
N PRO A 36 14.64 -11.90 11.46
CA PRO A 36 14.68 -11.34 12.80
C PRO A 36 13.29 -10.83 13.22
N PRO A 37 12.85 -11.07 14.48
CA PRO A 37 11.50 -10.70 14.93
C PRO A 37 11.16 -9.21 14.78
N ASP A 38 12.15 -8.33 14.96
CA ASP A 38 12.04 -6.88 14.78
C ASP A 38 11.81 -6.51 13.31
N ILE A 39 12.49 -7.18 12.37
CA ILE A 39 12.29 -6.97 10.94
C ILE A 39 10.91 -7.48 10.50
N ALA A 40 10.49 -8.64 10.99
CA ALA A 40 9.14 -9.17 10.72
C ALA A 40 8.04 -8.24 11.26
N ALA A 41 8.24 -7.64 12.44
CA ALA A 41 7.33 -6.64 13.00
C ALA A 41 7.27 -5.37 12.12
N ALA A 42 8.43 -4.84 11.73
CA ALA A 42 8.49 -3.65 10.86
C ALA A 42 7.81 -3.87 9.50
N LEU A 43 7.95 -5.06 8.90
CA LEU A 43 7.27 -5.40 7.65
C LEU A 43 5.75 -5.48 7.82
N LYS A 44 5.24 -5.96 8.96
CA LYS A 44 3.80 -5.95 9.27
C LYS A 44 3.26 -4.52 9.44
N ASP A 45 4.07 -3.61 10.00
CA ASP A 45 3.72 -2.20 10.08
C ASP A 45 3.65 -1.56 8.69
N VAL A 46 4.58 -1.90 7.79
CA VAL A 46 4.57 -1.47 6.38
C VAL A 46 3.32 -1.97 5.66
N GLU A 47 2.99 -3.27 5.80
CA GLU A 47 1.77 -3.85 5.24
C GLU A 47 0.53 -3.10 5.73
N THR A 48 0.42 -2.88 7.04
CA THR A 48 -0.72 -2.19 7.66
C THR A 48 -0.86 -0.76 7.12
N ALA A 49 0.25 -0.03 7.01
CA ALA A 49 0.26 1.32 6.46
C ALA A 49 -0.16 1.34 4.98
N ALA A 50 0.38 0.43 4.15
CA ALA A 50 0.07 0.34 2.73
C ALA A 50 -1.42 0.01 2.49
N VAL A 51 -1.98 -0.92 3.29
CA VAL A 51 -3.41 -1.24 3.25
C VAL A 51 -4.24 -0.01 3.59
N ARG A 52 -3.91 0.71 4.67
CA ARG A 52 -4.63 1.92 5.08
C ARG A 52 -4.60 3.00 3.99
N MET A 53 -3.45 3.25 3.37
CA MET A 53 -3.33 4.20 2.27
C MET A 53 -4.20 3.81 1.08
N ARG A 54 -4.24 2.53 0.73
CA ARG A 54 -5.10 2.03 -0.35
C ARG A 54 -6.59 2.20 -0.02
N THR A 55 -7.01 1.90 1.20
CA THR A 55 -8.40 2.11 1.65
C THR A 55 -8.80 3.58 1.52
N ILE A 56 -7.95 4.50 1.98
CA ILE A 56 -8.19 5.95 1.85
C ILE A 56 -8.37 6.34 0.38
N LEU A 57 -7.50 5.86 -0.52
CA LEU A 57 -7.61 6.15 -1.97
C LEU A 57 -8.87 5.58 -2.61
N GLN A 58 -9.37 4.44 -2.12
CA GLN A 58 -10.62 3.83 -2.57
C GLN A 58 -11.85 4.62 -2.09
N GLU A 59 -11.84 5.07 -0.83
CA GLU A 59 -12.92 5.89 -0.25
C GLU A 59 -13.10 7.22 -1.01
N PHE A 60 -11.99 7.86 -1.43
CA PHE A 60 -12.03 9.04 -2.29
C PHE A 60 -12.62 8.80 -3.70
N SER A 61 -12.90 7.56 -4.07
CA SER A 61 -13.46 7.20 -5.38
C SER A 61 -14.95 6.91 -5.34
N ALA A 62 -15.55 6.78 -4.16
CA ALA A 62 -16.97 6.46 -3.97
C ALA A 62 -17.85 7.71 -3.74
N GLY A 63 -17.25 8.91 -3.74
CA GLY A 63 -17.91 10.20 -3.57
C GLY A 63 -17.89 11.08 -4.81
#